data_AF-A0A9P9HJD8-F1
#
_entry.id   AF-A0A9P9HJD8-F1
#
_cell.length_a   1.000
_cell.length_b   1.000
_cell.length_c   1.000
_cell.angle_alpha   90.00
_cell.angle_beta   90.00
_cell.angle_gamma   90.00
#
_symmetry.space_group_name_H-M   'P 1'
#
loop_
_entity.id
_entity.type
_entity.pdbx_description
1 polymer ?
#
loop_
_entity_poly.entity_id
_entity_poly.type
_entity_poly.pdbx_seq_one_letter_code
_entity_poly.pdbx_strand_id
1 'polypeptide(L)'
;MNCANCGSDKRNMVACLKVPDGYLAGCILCNNLDHDTDECVVFTNMLFKDQVKLVVYQRGSLPALKIKESWSECLRKWNRHNKALVVRLPGRFPWTGSFTVDLASRNHGHDCEELQKEYDQHKDTGRLPRDPTYGD
;
A
#
# COMPACT_ATOMS: atom_id res chain seq x y z
N MET A 1 -18.25 -5.06 5.50
CA MET A 1 -16.85 -5.52 5.70
C MET A 1 -16.16 -4.39 6.42
N ASN A 2 -15.60 -4.59 7.62
CA ASN A 2 -15.15 -3.48 8.48
C ASN A 2 -13.62 -3.32 8.45
N CYS A 3 -13.10 -2.12 8.20
CA CYS A 3 -11.68 -1.83 8.15
C CYS A 3 -11.11 -1.72 9.58
N ALA A 4 -10.22 -2.62 9.98
CA ALA A 4 -9.64 -2.56 11.32
C ALA A 4 -8.74 -1.33 11.56
N ASN A 5 -8.21 -0.70 10.50
CA ASN A 5 -7.39 0.50 10.62
C ASN A 5 -8.21 1.78 10.87
N CYS A 6 -9.30 2.00 10.11
CA CYS A 6 -10.07 3.24 10.19
C CYS A 6 -11.51 3.10 10.70
N GLY A 7 -11.96 1.88 11.02
CA GLY A 7 -13.30 1.58 11.52
C GLY A 7 -14.43 1.71 10.50
N SER A 8 -14.11 1.90 9.20
CA SER A 8 -15.12 2.04 8.16
C SER A 8 -15.77 0.70 7.80
N ASP A 9 -17.09 0.68 7.74
CA ASP A 9 -17.92 -0.48 7.35
C ASP A 9 -18.03 -0.71 5.82
N LYS A 10 -17.48 0.22 5.02
CA LYS A 10 -17.54 0.23 3.55
C LYS A 10 -16.35 -0.48 2.89
N ARG A 11 -15.27 -0.72 3.63
CA ARG A 11 -13.99 -1.21 3.07
C ARG A 11 -13.23 -2.05 4.09
N ASN A 12 -12.23 -2.78 3.62
CA ASN A 12 -11.22 -3.43 4.46
C ASN A 12 -9.90 -2.62 4.45
N MET A 13 -8.91 -3.09 5.19
CA MET A 13 -7.58 -2.46 5.26
C MET A 13 -6.86 -2.41 3.90
N VAL A 14 -7.09 -3.38 3.01
CA VAL A 14 -6.49 -3.38 1.66
C VAL A 14 -6.80 -2.08 0.91
N ALA A 15 -8.01 -1.53 1.09
CA ALA A 15 -8.43 -0.30 0.40
C ALA A 15 -8.32 0.97 1.26
N CYS A 16 -7.66 0.90 2.42
CA CYS A 16 -7.57 2.03 3.34
C CYS A 16 -6.45 3.00 2.94
N LEU A 17 -6.80 4.28 2.80
CA LEU A 17 -5.90 5.41 2.57
C LEU A 17 -5.57 6.19 3.84
N LYS A 18 -6.41 6.07 4.89
CA LYS A 18 -6.31 6.85 6.12
C LYS A 18 -5.18 6.31 7.01
N VAL A 19 -3.96 6.78 6.76
CA VAL A 19 -2.73 6.30 7.40
C VAL A 19 -1.92 7.50 7.92
N PRO A 20 -2.31 8.09 9.06
CA PRO A 20 -1.68 9.32 9.56
C PRO A 20 -0.20 9.13 9.95
N ASP A 21 0.22 7.91 10.23
CA ASP A 21 1.61 7.57 10.59
C ASP A 21 2.48 7.22 9.37
N GLY A 22 1.94 7.39 8.15
CA GLY A 22 2.65 7.21 6.88
C GLY A 22 2.68 5.78 6.33
N TYR A 23 2.67 4.77 7.19
CA TYR A 23 2.68 3.35 6.78
C TYR A 23 1.50 2.60 7.38
N LEU A 24 0.80 1.81 6.56
CA LEU A 24 -0.36 1.04 7.00
C LEU A 24 0.11 -0.13 7.88
N ALA A 25 -0.04 0.03 9.20
CA ALA A 25 0.22 -1.02 10.17
C ALA A 25 -0.86 -2.11 10.14
N GLY A 26 -0.49 -3.31 10.60
CA GLY A 26 -1.36 -4.47 10.64
C GLY A 26 -1.37 -5.28 9.34
N CYS A 27 -2.25 -6.28 9.33
CA CYS A 27 -2.28 -7.29 8.29
C CYS A 27 -3.45 -7.04 7.33
N ILE A 28 -3.15 -6.69 6.07
CA ILE A 28 -4.20 -6.48 5.06
C ILE A 28 -4.89 -7.78 4.62
N LEU A 29 -4.24 -8.94 4.83
CA LEU A 29 -4.78 -10.26 4.50
C LEU A 29 -5.78 -10.73 5.56
N CYS A 30 -5.48 -10.49 6.83
CA CYS A 30 -6.35 -10.83 7.97
C CYS A 30 -7.33 -9.70 8.31
N ASN A 31 -7.08 -8.48 7.83
CA ASN A 31 -7.83 -7.28 8.15
C ASN A 31 -7.91 -7.04 9.67
N ASN A 32 -6.75 -7.08 10.35
CA ASN A 32 -6.61 -6.81 11.77
C ASN A 32 -5.28 -6.09 12.06
N LEU A 33 -5.09 -5.65 13.30
CA LEU A 33 -3.89 -4.96 13.78
C LEU A 33 -3.01 -5.84 14.68
N ASP A 34 -3.28 -7.15 14.74
CA ASP A 34 -2.61 -8.08 15.67
C ASP A 34 -1.16 -8.38 15.26
N HIS A 35 -0.87 -8.28 13.96
CA HIS A 35 0.44 -8.51 13.36
C HIS A 35 0.57 -7.71 12.06
N ASP A 36 1.79 -7.38 11.66
CA ASP A 36 2.04 -6.73 10.36
C ASP A 36 1.94 -7.73 9.21
N THR A 37 1.72 -7.25 7.99
CA THR A 37 1.45 -8.12 6.83
C THR A 37 2.60 -9.11 6.55
N ASP A 38 3.85 -8.75 6.82
CA ASP A 38 5.02 -9.62 6.64
C ASP A 38 5.23 -10.65 7.75
N GLU A 39 4.43 -10.59 8.82
CA GLU A 39 4.38 -11.58 9.90
C GLU A 39 3.25 -12.60 9.70
N CYS A 40 2.37 -12.36 8.73
CA CYS A 40 1.22 -13.20 8.45
C CYS A 40 1.64 -14.55 7.87
N VAL A 41 1.14 -15.66 8.43
CA VAL A 41 1.40 -17.02 7.92
C VAL A 41 1.02 -17.19 6.45
N VAL A 42 -0.03 -16.51 6.00
CA VAL A 42 -0.45 -16.54 4.58
C VAL A 42 0.61 -15.86 3.73
N PHE A 43 1.10 -14.69 4.15
CA PHE A 43 2.14 -13.94 3.44
C PHE A 43 3.48 -14.69 3.41
N THR A 44 3.93 -15.22 4.55
CA THR A 44 5.21 -15.92 4.64
C THR A 44 5.25 -17.22 3.82
N ASN A 45 4.10 -17.86 3.62
CA ASN A 45 3.95 -19.02 2.75
C ASN A 45 3.78 -18.68 1.25
N MET A 46 3.63 -17.39 0.88
CA MET A 46 3.58 -16.99 -0.53
C MET A 46 4.95 -17.16 -1.19
N LEU A 47 4.94 -17.43 -2.50
CA LEU A 47 6.14 -17.30 -3.31
C LEU A 47 6.62 -15.83 -3.26
N PHE A 48 7.95 -15.62 -3.27
CA PHE A 48 8.51 -14.27 -3.21
C PHE A 48 7.97 -13.32 -4.29
N LYS A 49 7.66 -13.84 -5.48
CA LYS A 49 7.00 -13.07 -6.56
C LYS A 49 5.62 -12.53 -6.15
N ASP A 50 4.86 -13.31 -5.39
CA ASP A 50 3.49 -12.99 -4.98
C ASP A 50 3.52 -12.04 -3.77
N GLN A 51 4.51 -12.19 -2.88
CA GLN A 51 4.82 -11.19 -1.86
C GLN A 51 5.13 -9.82 -2.48
N VAL A 52 6.03 -9.78 -3.47
CA VAL A 52 6.37 -8.55 -4.20
C VAL A 52 5.16 -7.97 -4.93
N LYS A 53 4.34 -8.82 -5.56
CA LYS A 53 3.08 -8.39 -6.19
C LYS A 53 2.16 -7.70 -5.17
N LEU A 54 2.03 -8.25 -3.97
CA LEU A 54 1.17 -7.71 -2.92
C LEU A 54 1.70 -6.40 -2.35
N VAL A 55 3.00 -6.29 -2.02
CA VAL A 55 3.56 -5.11 -1.35
C VAL A 55 3.92 -3.96 -2.30
N VAL A 56 4.13 -4.26 -3.58
CA VAL A 56 4.53 -3.26 -4.60
C VAL A 56 3.42 -3.04 -5.61
N TYR A 57 3.09 -4.05 -6.42
CA TYR A 57 2.27 -3.89 -7.61
C TYR A 57 0.80 -3.58 -7.28
N GLN A 58 0.26 -4.22 -6.25
CA GLN A 58 -1.11 -3.99 -5.77
C GLN A 58 -1.22 -2.74 -4.89
N ARG A 59 -0.10 -2.07 -4.60
CA ARG A 59 -0.05 -0.86 -3.77
C ARG A 59 0.29 0.39 -4.58
N GLY A 60 0.31 0.33 -5.91
CA GLY A 60 0.56 1.51 -6.74
C GLY A 60 -0.46 2.64 -6.48
N SER A 61 0.04 3.84 -6.16
CA SER A 61 -0.78 4.99 -5.73
C SER A 61 -1.62 4.73 -4.47
N LEU A 62 -1.14 3.90 -3.54
CA LEU A 62 -1.74 3.65 -2.23
C LEU A 62 -0.66 3.78 -1.13
N PRO A 63 -1.04 3.96 0.15
CA PRO A 63 -0.08 3.94 1.25
C PRO A 63 0.77 2.65 1.24
N ALA A 64 2.06 2.77 1.51
CA ALA A 64 2.90 1.61 1.73
C ALA A 64 2.46 0.83 2.99
N LEU A 65 2.68 -0.48 2.99
CA LEU A 65 2.48 -1.30 4.18
C LEU A 65 3.64 -1.09 5.16
N LYS A 66 3.34 -1.15 6.45
CA LYS A 66 4.37 -1.29 7.48
C LYS A 66 4.83 -2.75 7.48
N ILE A 67 6.08 -2.95 7.08
CA ILE A 67 6.74 -4.25 7.00
C ILE A 67 8.22 -4.06 7.36
N LYS A 68 8.88 -5.11 7.88
CA LYS A 68 10.27 -5.07 8.34
C LYS A 68 11.24 -4.67 7.24
N GLU A 69 11.01 -5.19 6.03
CA GLU A 69 11.77 -4.82 4.84
C GLU A 69 10.94 -3.93 3.93
N SER A 70 11.41 -2.71 3.65
CA SER A 70 10.66 -1.76 2.80
C SER A 70 10.28 -2.38 1.44
N TRP A 71 9.11 -1.99 0.91
CA TRP A 71 8.64 -2.43 -0.41
C TRP A 71 9.70 -2.20 -1.52
N SER A 72 10.50 -1.14 -1.39
CA SER A 72 11.54 -0.77 -2.36
C SER A 72 12.68 -1.80 -2.36
N GLU A 73 13.04 -2.34 -1.19
CA GLU A 73 14.05 -3.37 -1.09
C GLU A 73 13.52 -4.73 -1.57
N CYS A 74 12.25 -5.05 -1.31
CA CYS A 74 11.61 -6.22 -1.90
C CYS A 74 11.68 -6.18 -3.44
N LEU A 75 11.38 -5.04 -4.05
CA LEU A 75 11.48 -4.85 -5.50
C LEU A 75 12.92 -4.96 -6.01
N ARG A 76 13.89 -4.35 -5.32
CA ARG A 76 15.32 -4.46 -5.70
C ARG A 76 15.79 -5.91 -5.62
N LYS A 77 15.45 -6.64 -4.56
CA LYS A 77 15.75 -8.08 -4.42
C LYS A 77 15.13 -8.87 -5.58
N TRP A 78 13.86 -8.62 -5.90
CA TRP A 78 13.19 -9.28 -7.02
C TRP A 78 13.93 -9.05 -8.34
N ASN A 79 14.29 -7.81 -8.64
CA ASN A 79 15.02 -7.47 -9.87
C ASN A 79 16.42 -8.10 -9.91
N ARG A 80 17.13 -8.19 -8.77
CA ARG A 80 18.46 -8.84 -8.69
C ARG A 80 18.40 -10.34 -8.97
N HIS A 81 17.37 -11.04 -8.48
CA HIS A 81 17.22 -12.49 -8.70
C HIS A 81 16.67 -12.83 -10.08
N ASN A 82 15.98 -11.89 -10.74
CA ASN A 82 15.32 -12.12 -12.01
C ASN A 82 15.96 -11.34 -13.18
N LYS A 83 17.28 -11.07 -13.13
CA LYS A 83 17.99 -10.29 -14.17
C LYS A 83 17.81 -10.81 -15.61
N ALA A 84 17.54 -12.11 -15.78
CA ALA A 84 17.32 -12.73 -17.09
C ALA A 84 15.87 -12.55 -17.61
N LEU A 85 14.93 -12.14 -16.75
CA LEU A 85 13.57 -11.82 -17.12
C LEU A 85 13.44 -10.31 -17.24
N VAL A 86 12.84 -9.82 -18.34
CA VAL A 86 12.41 -8.43 -18.42
C VAL A 86 11.24 -8.24 -17.45
N VAL A 87 11.55 -7.99 -16.19
CA VAL A 87 10.54 -7.65 -15.18
C VAL A 87 10.05 -6.25 -15.49
N ARG A 88 8.81 -6.15 -15.96
CA ARG A 88 8.15 -4.84 -16.13
C ARG A 88 7.96 -4.20 -14.76
N LEU A 89 8.59 -3.06 -14.54
CA LEU A 89 8.33 -2.23 -13.36
C LEU A 89 6.85 -1.85 -13.30
N PRO A 90 6.27 -1.70 -12.10
CA PRO A 90 4.90 -1.22 -11.97
C PRO A 90 4.81 0.21 -12.51
N GLY A 91 3.71 0.54 -13.18
CA GLY A 91 3.50 1.89 -13.72
C GLY A 91 3.29 2.97 -12.64
N ARG A 92 3.04 2.54 -11.39
CA ARG A 92 2.84 3.37 -10.19
C ARG A 92 3.41 2.64 -8.99
N PHE A 93 4.05 3.38 -8.09
CA PHE A 93 4.63 2.84 -6.86
C PHE A 93 3.75 3.15 -5.64
N PRO A 94 3.91 2.40 -4.53
CA PRO A 94 3.31 2.77 -3.25
C PRO A 94 3.79 4.14 -2.82
N TRP A 95 2.92 4.91 -2.18
CA TRP A 95 3.28 6.20 -1.60
C TRP A 95 4.36 6.04 -0.54
N THR A 96 5.26 7.02 -0.48
CA THR A 96 6.17 7.23 0.64
C THR A 96 5.40 7.50 1.93
N GLY A 97 6.06 7.27 3.07
CA GLY A 97 5.49 7.62 4.37
C GLY A 97 5.19 9.12 4.45
N SER A 98 6.12 9.97 4.02
CA SER A 98 5.94 11.43 4.03
C SER A 98 4.76 11.88 3.18
N PHE A 99 4.61 11.39 1.95
CA PHE A 99 3.48 11.77 1.11
C PHE A 99 2.15 11.31 1.69
N THR A 100 2.13 10.14 2.32
CA THR A 100 0.94 9.62 2.99
C THR A 100 0.55 10.48 4.21
N VAL A 101 1.53 10.88 5.04
CA VAL A 101 1.33 11.80 6.17
C VAL A 101 0.80 13.15 5.69
N ASP A 102 1.40 13.67 4.61
CA ASP A 102 0.99 14.94 4.01
C ASP A 102 -0.47 14.87 3.54
N LEU A 103 -0.87 13.83 2.80
CA LEU A 103 -2.27 13.64 2.39
C LEU A 103 -3.22 13.50 3.59
N ALA A 104 -2.80 12.80 4.64
CA ALA A 104 -3.60 12.57 5.83
C ALA A 104 -3.79 13.83 6.69
N SER A 105 -2.88 14.81 6.60
CA SER A 105 -2.91 16.06 7.39
C SER A 105 -3.34 17.30 6.61
N ARG A 106 -3.14 17.29 5.28
CA ARG A 106 -3.50 18.40 4.38
C ARG A 106 -4.99 18.72 4.47
N ASN A 107 -5.30 20.01 4.51
CA ASN A 107 -6.68 20.51 4.70
C ASN A 107 -7.40 19.83 5.86
N HIS A 108 -6.69 19.63 6.98
CA HIS A 108 -7.20 18.93 8.16
C HIS A 108 -7.68 17.48 7.88
N GLY A 109 -7.06 16.81 6.89
CA GLY A 109 -7.38 15.45 6.47
C GLY A 109 -8.52 15.34 5.46
N HIS A 110 -9.13 16.46 5.05
CA HIS A 110 -10.21 16.47 4.07
C HIS A 110 -9.80 15.84 2.73
N ASP A 111 -8.58 16.13 2.26
CA ASP A 111 -8.05 15.60 1.00
C ASP A 111 -7.97 14.07 1.04
N CYS A 112 -7.50 13.48 2.15
CA CYS A 112 -7.48 12.04 2.32
C CYS A 112 -8.90 11.45 2.28
N GLU A 113 -9.88 12.12 2.90
CA GLU A 113 -11.27 11.66 2.90
C GLU A 113 -11.90 11.69 1.50
N GLU A 114 -11.65 12.73 0.71
CA GLU A 114 -12.13 12.82 -0.68
C GLU A 114 -11.51 11.73 -1.55
N LEU A 115 -10.18 11.57 -1.49
CA LEU A 115 -9.48 10.48 -2.20
C LEU A 115 -10.01 9.11 -1.78
N GLN A 116 -10.30 8.96 -0.49
CA GLN A 116 -10.81 7.71 0.06
C GLN A 116 -12.25 7.43 -0.37
N LYS A 117 -13.09 8.46 -0.59
CA LYS A 117 -14.42 8.34 -1.22
C LYS A 117 -14.31 7.98 -2.70
N GLU A 118 -13.47 8.68 -3.45
CA GLU A 118 -13.21 8.43 -4.87
C GLU A 118 -12.75 6.99 -5.10
N TYR A 119 -11.78 6.53 -4.31
CA TYR A 119 -11.28 5.16 -4.42
C TYR A 119 -12.33 4.13 -4.01
N ASP A 120 -13.19 4.45 -3.04
CA ASP A 120 -14.27 3.53 -2.67
C ASP A 120 -15.32 3.35 -3.75
N GLN A 121 -15.62 4.41 -4.46
CA GLN A 121 -16.62 4.42 -5.53
C GLN A 121 -16.10 3.71 -6.78
N HIS A 122 -14.83 3.94 -7.14
CA HIS A 122 -14.30 3.49 -8.43
C HIS A 122 -13.35 2.29 -8.35
N LYS A 123 -12.74 2.05 -7.19
CA LYS A 123 -11.70 1.01 -6.97
C LYS A 123 -10.56 1.11 -7.98
N ASP A 124 -10.28 2.33 -8.45
CA ASP A 124 -9.29 2.63 -9.48
C ASP A 124 -8.16 3.49 -8.90
N THR A 125 -6.97 2.91 -8.79
CA THR A 125 -5.78 3.63 -8.30
C THR A 125 -5.23 4.62 -9.33
N GLY A 126 -5.68 4.56 -10.59
CA GLY A 126 -5.36 5.55 -11.62
C GLY A 126 -5.91 6.95 -11.31
N ARG A 127 -7.00 7.01 -10.54
CA ARG A 127 -7.65 8.24 -10.05
C ARG A 127 -7.01 8.81 -8.78
N LEU A 128 -6.14 8.04 -8.14
CA LEU A 128 -5.36 8.49 -7.00
C LEU A 128 -4.09 9.21 -7.45
N PRO A 129 -3.58 10.17 -6.65
CA PRO A 129 -2.38 10.90 -7.00
C PRO A 129 -1.16 9.96 -7.05
N ARG A 130 -0.18 10.35 -7.88
CA ARG A 130 1.17 9.80 -7.82
C ARG A 130 1.91 10.47 -6.68
N ASP A 131 2.80 9.73 -6.05
CA ASP A 131 3.76 10.34 -5.14
C ASP A 131 4.82 11.07 -5.98
N PRO A 132 4.99 12.39 -5.80
CA PRO A 132 5.90 13.20 -6.60
C PRO A 132 7.37 12.82 -6.41
N THR A 133 7.71 12.07 -5.35
CA THR A 133 9.08 11.59 -5.07
C THR A 133 9.62 10.70 -6.19
N TYR A 134 8.75 10.03 -6.94
CA TYR A 134 9.17 9.10 -8.01
C TYR A 134 9.31 9.75 -9.40
N GLY A 135 9.04 11.06 -9.51
CA GLY A 135 8.94 11.77 -10.78
C GLY A 135 7.63 11.49 -11.53
N ASP A 136 7.32 12.37 -12.49
CA ASP A 136 6.24 12.18 -13.46
C ASP A 136 6.64 11.26 -14.62
#